data_AF-A0A8J3G9J6-F1
#
_entry.id   AF-A0A8J3G9J6-F1
#
_cell.length_a   1.000
_cell.length_b   1.000
_cell.length_c   1.000
_cell.angle_alpha   90.00
_cell.angle_beta   90.00
_cell.angle_gamma   90.00
#
_symmetry.space_group_name_H-M   'P 1'
#
loop_
_entity.id
_entity.type
_entity.pdbx_description
1 polymer ?
#
loop_
_entity_poly.entity_id
_entity_poly.type
_entity_poly.pdbx_seq_one_letter_code
_entity_poly.pdbx_strand_id
1 'polypeptide(L)'
;MQLSAGRARPEQIEPLRVELAALQKMANAAPVGTSTHELSTVRSQKVSVKPPVVKSSSDRFADKQAELTAEASKLRKEQAELSNMLHKVPAHQDCPELTERIVALQNEIEGIWDEKKFIERNGIDAQPVFRPESEPSIVVQARTLDDVAQKAVLTTELQRLREKRSKLTRKLGNPKASPSKKAEWETELAKVGSQIEQMVGERHVL
;
A
#
# COMPACT_ATOMS: atom_id res chain seq x y z
N MET A 1 2.12 -21.50 -12.76
CA MET A 1 2.26 -21.55 -11.29
C MET A 1 1.33 -20.51 -10.69
N GLN A 2 0.26 -20.94 -10.02
CA GLN A 2 -0.73 -20.04 -9.43
C GLN A 2 -0.21 -19.58 -8.06
N LEU A 3 0.27 -18.33 -7.96
CA LEU A 3 0.57 -17.72 -6.68
C LEU A 3 -0.72 -17.16 -6.09
N SER A 4 -1.37 -17.93 -5.23
CA SER A 4 -2.51 -17.48 -4.44
C SER A 4 -2.05 -16.40 -3.45
N ALA A 5 -2.63 -15.21 -3.51
CA ALA A 5 -2.42 -14.10 -2.58
C ALA A 5 -3.04 -14.40 -1.20
N GLY A 6 -2.49 -15.39 -0.50
CA GLY A 6 -2.77 -15.69 0.90
C GLY A 6 -1.59 -15.27 1.78
N ARG A 7 -1.86 -14.87 3.03
CA ARG A 7 -0.81 -14.65 4.03
C ARG A 7 0.04 -15.92 4.14
N ALA A 8 1.36 -15.77 4.00
CA ALA A 8 2.29 -16.90 4.07
C ALA A 8 2.09 -17.69 5.37
N ARG A 9 1.99 -19.02 5.26
CA ARG A 9 1.83 -19.89 6.43
C ARG A 9 3.14 -19.89 7.23
N PRO A 10 3.09 -20.06 8.57
CA PRO A 10 4.29 -20.08 9.42
C PRO A 10 5.39 -21.04 8.92
N GLU A 11 4.96 -22.20 8.41
CA GLU A 11 5.83 -23.24 7.83
C GLU A 11 6.63 -22.78 6.60
N GLN A 12 6.16 -21.76 5.87
CA GLN A 12 6.86 -21.18 4.72
C GLN A 12 7.80 -20.03 5.11
N ILE A 13 7.61 -19.43 6.29
CA ILE A 13 8.37 -18.26 6.77
C ILE A 13 9.65 -18.69 7.48
N GLU A 14 9.63 -19.80 8.22
CA GLU A 14 10.82 -20.30 8.92
C GLU A 14 12.02 -20.63 8.01
N PRO A 15 11.88 -21.36 6.88
CA PRO A 15 13.02 -21.63 6.01
C PRO A 15 13.61 -20.34 5.42
N LEU A 16 12.77 -19.38 5.07
CA LEU A 16 13.21 -18.08 4.54
C LEU A 16 13.96 -17.24 5.59
N ARG A 17 13.59 -17.32 6.88
CA ARG A 17 14.30 -16.65 7.97
C ARG A 17 15.71 -17.21 8.19
N VAL A 18 15.86 -18.53 8.07
CA VAL A 18 17.16 -19.20 8.19
C VAL A 18 18.07 -18.81 7.03
N GLU A 19 17.54 -18.78 5.81
CA GLU A 19 18.27 -18.37 4.60
C GLU A 19 18.73 -16.90 4.69
N LEU A 20 17.88 -16.00 5.16
CA LEU A 20 18.22 -14.59 5.38
C LEU A 20 19.34 -14.43 6.42
N ALA A 21 19.26 -15.17 7.53
CA ALA A 21 20.31 -15.15 8.55
C ALA A 21 21.65 -15.71 8.04
N ALA A 22 21.61 -16.72 7.16
CA ALA A 22 22.81 -17.27 6.53
C ALA A 22 23.46 -16.25 5.57
N LEU A 23 22.66 -15.59 4.73
CA LEU A 23 23.15 -14.56 3.81
C LEU A 23 23.71 -13.33 4.54
N GLN A 24 23.09 -12.90 5.64
CA GLN A 24 23.62 -11.83 6.48
C GLN A 24 24.97 -12.20 7.12
N LYS A 25 25.15 -13.46 7.55
CA LYS A 25 26.44 -13.94 8.05
C LYS A 25 27.51 -13.97 6.97
N MET A 26 27.15 -14.34 5.73
CA MET A 26 28.08 -14.30 4.60
C MET A 26 28.46 -12.87 4.20
N ALA A 27 27.50 -11.92 4.24
CA ALA A 27 27.76 -10.51 3.98
C ALA A 27 28.73 -9.88 5.01
N ASN A 28 28.64 -10.29 6.27
CA ASN A 28 29.54 -9.84 7.34
C ASN A 28 30.89 -10.57 7.37
N ALA A 29 31.04 -11.66 6.61
CA ALA A 29 32.23 -12.50 6.61
C ALA A 29 33.18 -12.26 5.42
N ALA A 30 32.93 -11.25 4.57
CA ALA A 30 33.84 -10.90 3.47
C ALA A 30 35.07 -10.13 4.01
N PRO A 31 36.30 -10.67 3.94
CA PRO A 31 37.52 -9.96 4.28
C PRO A 31 38.16 -9.42 2.99
N VAL A 32 38.27 -8.11 2.84
CA VAL A 32 39.20 -7.51 1.88
C VAL A 32 40.40 -7.02 2.66
N GLY A 33 41.50 -7.76 2.51
CA GLY A 33 42.80 -7.44 3.06
C GLY A 33 43.67 -6.59 2.12
N THR A 34 44.90 -6.35 2.58
CA THR A 34 46.05 -5.58 2.04
C THR A 34 46.06 -4.10 2.48
N SER A 35 47.09 -3.54 3.14
CA SER A 35 48.45 -4.01 3.48
C SER A 35 49.09 -3.16 4.60
N THR A 36 49.87 -3.82 5.46
CA THR A 36 51.08 -3.37 6.20
C THR A 36 51.47 -1.87 6.19
N HIS A 37 51.54 -1.25 7.37
CA HIS A 37 52.77 -0.61 7.88
C HIS A 37 52.66 -0.28 9.39
N GLU A 38 53.69 -0.73 10.10
CA GLU A 38 54.37 -0.12 11.26
C GLU A 38 53.69 0.14 12.62
N LEU A 39 54.39 -0.41 13.61
CA LEU A 39 54.31 -0.13 15.04
C LEU A 39 54.47 1.38 15.33
N SER A 40 53.53 1.92 16.10
CA SER A 40 53.85 2.95 17.09
C SER A 40 52.84 2.96 18.23
N THR A 41 53.37 2.61 19.40
CA THR A 41 52.73 2.66 20.71
C THR A 41 52.53 4.12 21.11
N VAL A 42 51.29 4.64 21.12
CA VAL A 42 50.97 5.85 21.88
C VAL A 42 49.69 5.65 22.69
N ARG A 43 49.95 5.62 24.00
CA ARG A 43 49.11 5.73 25.19
C ARG A 43 47.78 6.48 24.99
N SER A 44 46.71 5.81 25.37
CA SER A 44 45.33 6.28 25.39
C SER A 44 45.13 7.54 26.24
N GLN A 45 44.58 8.58 25.64
CA GLN A 45 43.75 9.57 26.36
C GLN A 45 42.30 9.38 25.90
N LYS A 46 41.48 8.82 26.80
CA LYS A 46 40.03 8.73 26.63
C LYS A 46 39.44 10.14 26.76
N VAL A 47 39.24 10.81 25.64
CA VAL A 47 38.21 11.85 25.53
C VAL A 47 37.05 11.19 24.80
N SER A 48 36.04 10.74 25.56
CA SER A 48 34.77 10.27 25.01
C SER A 48 33.99 11.49 24.52
N VAL A 49 34.39 12.02 23.37
CA VAL A 49 33.48 12.84 22.56
C VAL A 49 32.57 11.83 21.90
N LYS A 50 31.33 11.73 22.40
CA LYS A 50 30.26 11.03 21.68
C LYS A 50 30.23 11.62 20.26
N PRO A 51 30.39 10.82 19.20
CA PRO A 51 30.16 11.34 17.86
C PRO A 51 28.73 11.91 17.83
N PRO A 52 28.49 13.06 17.17
CA PRO A 52 27.13 13.52 16.97
C PRO A 52 26.38 12.39 16.29
N VAL A 53 25.37 11.85 16.97
CA VAL A 53 24.48 10.86 16.39
C VAL A 53 23.78 11.60 15.27
N VAL A 54 24.28 11.43 14.05
CA VAL A 54 23.58 11.82 12.83
C VAL A 54 22.35 10.93 12.84
N LYS A 55 21.25 11.46 13.39
CA LYS A 55 19.96 10.76 13.45
C LYS A 55 19.68 10.27 12.05
N SER A 56 19.59 8.94 11.91
CA SER A 56 19.23 8.35 10.63
C SER A 56 17.83 8.84 10.26
N SER A 57 17.51 8.86 8.96
CA SER A 57 16.15 9.21 8.51
C SER A 57 15.07 8.36 9.20
N SER A 58 15.42 7.13 9.59
CA SER A 58 14.58 6.24 10.40
C SER A 58 14.29 6.79 11.81
N ASP A 59 15.28 7.40 12.46
CA ASP A 59 15.10 7.96 13.82
C ASP A 59 14.20 9.18 13.81
N ARG A 60 14.32 10.02 12.76
CA ARG A 60 13.43 11.17 12.56
C ARG A 60 11.97 10.74 12.38
N PHE A 61 11.75 9.59 11.72
CA PHE A 61 10.41 9.08 11.44
C PHE A 61 9.74 8.61 12.72
N ALA A 62 10.47 7.84 13.52
CA ALA A 62 10.01 7.38 14.82
C ALA A 62 9.70 8.56 15.75
N ASP A 63 10.57 9.58 15.79
CA ASP A 63 10.36 10.80 16.56
C ASP A 63 9.06 11.52 16.15
N LYS A 64 8.84 11.72 14.83
CA LYS A 64 7.64 12.40 14.34
C LYS A 64 6.36 11.60 14.58
N GLN A 65 6.39 10.28 14.40
CA GLN A 65 5.25 9.43 14.71
C GLN A 65 4.91 9.43 16.20
N ALA A 66 5.92 9.46 17.07
CA ALA A 66 5.72 9.56 18.51
C ALA A 66 5.09 10.90 18.90
N GLU A 67 5.55 12.01 18.31
CA GLU A 67 4.98 13.34 18.50
C GLU A 67 3.50 13.38 18.10
N LEU A 68 3.16 12.95 16.88
CA LEU A 68 1.77 12.92 16.39
C LEU A 68 0.88 12.02 17.26
N THR A 69 1.41 10.89 17.73
CA THR A 69 0.66 9.98 18.60
C THR A 69 0.42 10.59 19.99
N ALA A 70 1.39 11.34 20.52
CA ALA A 70 1.25 12.06 21.78
C ALA A 70 0.22 13.20 21.66
N GLU A 71 0.24 13.94 20.56
CA GLU A 71 -0.72 15.01 20.27
C GLU A 71 -2.14 14.46 20.14
N ALA A 72 -2.35 13.41 19.34
CA ALA A 72 -3.65 12.75 19.24
C ALA A 72 -4.17 12.25 20.60
N SER A 73 -3.27 11.77 21.46
CA SER A 73 -3.63 11.33 22.83
C SER A 73 -4.04 12.50 23.72
N LYS A 74 -3.42 13.67 23.55
CA LYS A 74 -3.81 14.91 24.25
C LYS A 74 -5.20 15.37 23.81
N LEU A 75 -5.44 15.46 22.51
CA LEU A 75 -6.74 15.86 21.96
C LEU A 75 -7.87 14.91 22.38
N ARG A 76 -7.60 13.60 22.46
CA ARG A 76 -8.58 12.63 22.98
C ARG A 76 -8.91 12.84 24.45
N LYS A 77 -7.94 13.25 25.28
CA LYS A 77 -8.20 13.60 26.68
C LYS A 77 -9.09 14.82 26.77
N GLU A 78 -8.77 15.87 26.01
CA GLU A 78 -9.58 17.10 25.93
C GLU A 78 -11.01 16.78 25.44
N GLN A 79 -11.15 15.94 24.41
CA GLN A 79 -12.46 15.51 23.91
C GLN A 79 -13.26 14.75 24.98
N ALA A 80 -12.61 13.85 25.72
CA ALA A 80 -13.24 13.11 26.82
C ALA A 80 -13.65 14.04 27.97
N GLU A 81 -12.83 15.05 28.29
CA GLU A 81 -13.16 16.06 29.30
C GLU A 81 -14.39 16.88 28.90
N LEU A 82 -14.47 17.36 27.65
CA LEU A 82 -15.65 18.09 27.15
C LEU A 82 -16.89 17.20 27.07
N SER A 83 -16.75 15.95 26.64
CA SER A 83 -17.85 14.97 26.66
C SER A 83 -18.34 14.72 28.09
N ASN A 84 -17.42 14.66 29.06
CA ASN A 84 -17.76 14.60 30.48
C ASN A 84 -18.38 15.91 31.01
N MET A 85 -18.18 17.06 30.37
CA MET A 85 -18.94 18.26 30.73
C MET A 85 -20.36 18.19 30.21
N LEU A 86 -20.56 17.56 29.04
CA LEU A 86 -21.86 17.43 28.39
C LEU A 86 -22.88 16.64 29.21
N HIS A 87 -22.44 15.63 29.98
CA HIS A 87 -23.35 14.90 30.87
C HIS A 87 -23.86 15.73 32.06
N LYS A 88 -23.19 16.85 32.39
CA LYS A 88 -23.60 17.76 33.47
C LYS A 88 -24.59 18.82 32.98
N VAL A 89 -24.74 18.97 31.66
CA VAL A 89 -25.69 19.90 31.05
C VAL A 89 -27.10 19.30 31.18
N PRO A 90 -28.09 20.06 31.67
CA PRO A 90 -29.47 19.62 31.70
C PRO A 90 -30.00 19.28 30.30
N ALA A 91 -30.79 18.20 30.17
CA ALA A 91 -31.23 17.67 28.87
C ALA A 91 -32.08 18.61 27.98
N HIS A 92 -32.53 19.75 28.53
CA HIS A 92 -33.34 20.75 27.83
C HIS A 92 -32.55 22.00 27.44
N GLN A 93 -31.25 22.05 27.76
CA GLN A 93 -30.39 23.17 27.43
C GLN A 93 -29.41 22.77 26.32
N ASP A 94 -29.52 23.43 25.18
CA ASP A 94 -28.55 23.26 24.10
C ASP A 94 -27.23 23.93 24.48
N CYS A 95 -26.11 23.24 24.24
CA CYS A 95 -24.75 23.75 24.46
C CYS A 95 -23.93 23.63 23.18
N PRO A 96 -24.21 24.48 22.17
CA PRO A 96 -23.55 24.42 20.87
C PRO A 96 -22.03 24.60 20.97
N GLU A 97 -21.55 25.41 21.91
CA GLU A 97 -20.12 25.65 22.09
C GLU A 97 -19.34 24.37 22.45
N LEU A 98 -19.91 23.52 23.30
CA LEU A 98 -19.30 22.24 23.70
C LEU A 98 -19.34 21.23 22.56
N THR A 99 -20.49 21.12 21.87
CA THR A 99 -20.64 20.18 20.77
C THR A 99 -19.78 20.57 19.57
N GLU A 100 -19.72 21.86 19.21
CA GLU A 100 -18.85 22.37 18.16
C GLU A 100 -17.38 22.10 18.47
N ARG A 101 -16.94 22.34 19.71
CA ARG A 101 -15.55 22.06 20.08
C ARG A 101 -15.23 20.56 20.05
N ILE A 102 -16.15 19.68 20.47
CA ILE A 102 -15.98 18.22 20.38
C ILE A 102 -15.84 17.77 18.93
N VAL A 103 -16.66 18.31 18.02
CA VAL A 103 -16.58 18.01 16.58
C VAL A 103 -15.27 18.54 15.99
N ALA A 104 -14.86 19.75 16.36
CA ALA A 104 -13.57 20.31 15.93
C ALA A 104 -12.39 19.43 16.38
N LEU A 105 -12.37 19.00 17.65
CA LEU A 105 -11.34 18.09 18.17
C LEU A 105 -11.33 16.74 17.43
N GLN A 106 -12.51 16.23 17.05
CA GLN A 106 -12.58 15.01 16.23
C GLN A 106 -11.91 15.21 14.87
N ASN A 107 -12.20 16.31 14.18
CA ASN A 107 -11.59 16.64 12.89
C ASN A 107 -10.07 16.81 13.02
N GLU A 108 -9.59 17.47 14.08
CA GLU A 108 -8.16 17.62 14.37
C GLU A 108 -7.48 16.25 14.56
N ILE A 109 -8.11 15.33 15.33
CA ILE A 109 -7.61 13.97 15.53
C ILE A 109 -7.57 13.19 14.20
N GLU A 110 -8.60 13.30 13.37
CA GLU A 110 -8.64 12.66 12.04
C GLU A 110 -7.53 13.19 11.13
N GLY A 111 -7.28 14.50 11.14
CA GLY A 111 -6.16 15.13 10.43
C GLY A 111 -4.80 14.55 10.83
N ILE A 112 -4.56 14.35 12.13
CA ILE A 112 -3.33 13.71 12.64
C ILE A 112 -3.21 12.26 12.15
N TRP A 113 -4.31 11.51 12.10
CA TRP A 113 -4.29 10.14 11.57
C TRP A 113 -3.97 10.09 10.09
N ASP A 114 -4.49 11.04 9.32
CA ASP A 114 -4.21 11.15 7.90
C ASP A 114 -2.77 11.59 7.65
N GLU A 115 -2.24 12.52 8.43
CA GLU A 115 -0.82 12.90 8.41
C GLU A 115 0.08 11.70 8.73
N LYS A 116 -0.26 10.93 9.77
CA LYS A 116 0.49 9.71 10.11
C LYS A 116 0.49 8.69 8.98
N LYS A 117 -0.67 8.41 8.39
CA LYS A 117 -0.79 7.52 7.22
C LYS A 117 -0.04 8.06 6.00
N PHE A 118 -0.04 9.38 5.82
CA PHE A 118 0.68 10.03 4.74
C PHE A 118 2.19 9.85 4.92
N ILE A 119 2.72 10.10 6.12
CA ILE A 119 4.13 9.90 6.45
C ILE A 119 4.52 8.42 6.30
N GLU A 120 3.67 7.47 6.70
CA GLU A 120 3.90 6.03 6.49
C GLU A 120 4.00 5.63 5.01
N ARG A 121 3.25 6.30 4.13
CA ARG A 121 3.23 6.00 2.68
C ARG A 121 4.32 6.71 1.90
N ASN A 122 4.62 7.95 2.26
CA ASN A 122 5.47 8.84 1.46
C ASN A 122 6.82 9.16 2.11
N GLY A 123 7.01 8.82 3.39
CA GLY A 123 8.15 9.27 4.19
C GLY A 123 7.97 10.68 4.77
N ILE A 124 8.83 11.08 5.70
CA ILE A 124 8.73 12.36 6.42
C ILE A 124 9.02 13.56 5.51
N ASP A 125 9.95 13.39 4.58
CA ASP A 125 10.44 14.48 3.72
C ASP A 125 9.60 14.66 2.45
N ALA A 126 8.48 13.92 2.34
CA ALA A 126 7.46 14.19 1.34
C ALA A 126 6.72 15.48 1.74
N GLN A 127 7.34 16.62 1.44
CA GLN A 127 6.59 17.85 1.29
C GLN A 127 5.40 17.57 0.36
N PRO A 128 4.19 18.09 0.63
CA PRO A 128 3.15 18.17 -0.37
C PRO A 128 3.63 19.15 -1.44
N VAL A 129 4.56 18.72 -2.27
CA VAL A 129 5.02 19.46 -3.43
C VAL A 129 3.85 19.41 -4.39
N PHE A 130 2.95 20.37 -4.26
CA PHE A 130 2.13 20.79 -5.38
C PHE A 130 3.14 21.25 -6.43
N ARG A 131 3.35 20.37 -7.40
CA ARG A 131 4.41 20.40 -8.42
C ARG A 131 4.70 21.85 -8.85
N PRO A 132 5.89 22.43 -8.58
CA PRO A 132 6.27 23.65 -9.24
C PRO A 132 6.34 23.35 -10.74
N GLU A 133 5.60 24.14 -11.52
CA GLU A 133 5.55 24.07 -12.98
C GLU A 133 6.95 24.34 -13.56
N SER A 134 7.79 23.32 -13.72
CA SER A 134 9.00 23.40 -14.57
C SER A 134 9.79 22.09 -14.56
N GLU A 135 9.18 21.02 -15.06
CA GLU A 135 9.97 19.97 -15.72
C GLU A 135 9.28 19.60 -17.04
N PRO A 136 10.04 19.40 -18.13
CA PRO A 136 9.48 18.99 -19.40
C PRO A 136 8.84 17.61 -19.22
N SER A 137 7.53 17.66 -19.04
CA SER A 137 6.60 16.54 -19.03
C SER A 137 6.99 15.53 -20.10
N ILE A 138 7.51 14.37 -19.66
CA ILE A 138 7.26 13.13 -20.39
C ILE A 138 5.73 13.10 -20.51
N VAL A 139 5.23 13.28 -21.72
CA VAL A 139 3.80 13.34 -22.04
C VAL A 139 3.19 11.99 -21.69
N VAL A 140 2.88 11.79 -20.42
CA VAL A 140 1.90 10.82 -19.98
C VAL A 140 0.61 11.43 -20.46
N GLN A 141 0.16 11.01 -21.65
CA GLN A 141 -1.15 11.38 -22.17
C GLN A 141 -2.15 11.18 -21.04
N ALA A 142 -2.73 12.28 -20.58
CA ALA A 142 -3.72 12.25 -19.51
C ALA A 142 -4.84 11.34 -20.01
N ARG A 143 -4.94 10.12 -19.42
CA ARG A 143 -6.04 9.21 -19.69
C ARG A 143 -7.32 9.98 -19.46
N THR A 144 -8.08 10.18 -20.52
CA THR A 144 -9.30 10.97 -20.44
C THR A 144 -10.29 10.22 -19.53
N LEU A 145 -11.20 10.94 -18.88
CA LEU A 145 -12.26 10.30 -18.09
C LEU A 145 -13.07 9.30 -18.93
N ASP A 146 -13.15 9.56 -20.24
CA ASP A 146 -13.76 8.67 -21.23
C ASP A 146 -13.01 7.34 -21.37
N ASP A 147 -11.67 7.33 -21.35
CA ASP A 147 -10.88 6.10 -21.39
C ASP A 147 -11.12 5.20 -20.16
N VAL A 148 -11.35 5.82 -18.99
CA VAL A 148 -11.67 5.09 -17.76
C VAL A 148 -13.06 4.47 -17.84
N ALA A 149 -14.05 5.21 -18.35
CA ALA A 149 -15.40 4.71 -18.57
C ALA A 149 -15.42 3.56 -19.60
N GLN A 150 -14.71 3.72 -20.72
CA GLN A 150 -14.59 2.68 -21.75
C GLN A 150 -13.91 1.41 -21.20
N LYS A 151 -12.85 1.54 -20.40
CA LYS A 151 -12.22 0.39 -19.72
C LYS A 151 -13.17 -0.33 -18.78
N ALA A 152 -14.03 0.39 -18.07
CA ALA A 152 -15.02 -0.22 -17.19
C ALA A 152 -16.03 -1.05 -18.01
N VAL A 153 -16.55 -0.50 -19.11
CA VAL A 153 -17.45 -1.22 -20.04
C VAL A 153 -16.77 -2.48 -20.57
N LEU A 154 -15.57 -2.34 -21.14
CA LEU A 154 -14.79 -3.47 -21.66
C LEU A 154 -14.57 -4.55 -20.59
N THR A 155 -14.32 -4.16 -19.34
CA THR A 155 -14.11 -5.13 -18.23
C THR A 155 -15.38 -5.94 -17.95
N THR A 156 -16.56 -5.30 -17.94
CA THR A 156 -17.83 -6.01 -17.73
C THR A 156 -18.17 -6.95 -18.88
N GLU A 157 -17.91 -6.54 -20.12
CA GLU A 157 -18.15 -7.37 -21.31
C GLU A 157 -17.20 -8.56 -21.37
N LEU A 158 -15.93 -8.36 -21.03
CA LEU A 158 -14.94 -9.43 -20.92
C LEU A 158 -15.36 -10.47 -19.86
N GLN A 159 -15.91 -10.02 -18.73
CA GLN A 159 -16.48 -10.93 -17.73
C GLN A 159 -17.65 -11.75 -18.31
N ARG A 160 -18.60 -11.10 -19.00
CA ARG A 160 -19.74 -11.80 -19.66
C ARG A 160 -19.26 -12.84 -20.67
N LEU A 161 -18.26 -12.52 -21.48
CA LEU A 161 -17.68 -13.47 -22.46
C LEU A 161 -16.97 -14.64 -21.77
N ARG A 162 -16.24 -14.41 -20.67
CA ARG A 162 -15.62 -15.48 -19.87
C ARG A 162 -16.66 -16.42 -19.25
N GLU A 163 -17.76 -15.87 -18.75
CA GLU A 163 -18.88 -16.67 -18.24
C GLU A 163 -19.54 -17.50 -19.36
N LYS A 164 -19.74 -16.91 -20.56
CA LYS A 164 -20.25 -17.63 -21.74
C LYS A 164 -19.30 -18.77 -22.15
N ARG A 165 -17.99 -18.52 -22.19
CA ARG A 165 -16.97 -19.55 -22.45
C ARG A 165 -17.03 -20.69 -21.43
N SER A 166 -17.13 -20.37 -20.13
CA SER A 166 -17.27 -21.37 -19.07
C SER A 166 -18.53 -22.22 -19.24
N LYS A 167 -19.68 -21.60 -19.56
CA LYS A 167 -20.94 -22.30 -19.83
C LYS A 167 -20.83 -23.22 -21.06
N LEU A 168 -20.23 -22.76 -22.17
CA LEU A 168 -20.03 -23.58 -23.36
C LEU A 168 -19.08 -24.75 -23.10
N THR A 169 -18.00 -24.51 -22.35
CA THR A 169 -17.05 -25.58 -21.96
C THR A 169 -17.75 -26.65 -21.12
N ARG A 170 -18.61 -26.26 -20.18
CA ARG A 170 -19.44 -27.20 -19.39
C ARG A 170 -20.42 -27.99 -20.27
N LYS A 171 -21.04 -27.33 -21.25
CA LYS A 171 -21.94 -27.99 -22.21
C LYS A 171 -21.20 -29.03 -23.05
N LEU A 172 -19.99 -28.73 -23.51
CA LEU A 172 -19.13 -29.68 -24.25
C LEU A 172 -18.72 -30.89 -23.42
N GLY A 173 -18.50 -30.69 -22.11
CA GLY A 173 -18.23 -31.77 -21.16
C GLY A 173 -19.42 -32.71 -20.91
N ASN A 174 -20.62 -32.43 -21.43
CA ASN A 174 -21.79 -33.31 -21.27
C ASN A 174 -21.69 -34.52 -22.22
N PRO A 175 -21.56 -35.76 -21.70
CA PRO A 175 -21.44 -36.95 -22.54
C PRO A 175 -22.73 -37.27 -23.31
N LYS A 176 -23.89 -36.76 -22.88
CA LYS A 176 -25.20 -37.02 -23.48
C LYS A 176 -25.55 -36.08 -24.64
N ALA A 177 -24.73 -35.07 -24.94
CA ALA A 177 -25.01 -34.13 -26.02
C ALA A 177 -24.76 -34.79 -27.40
N SER A 178 -25.65 -34.52 -28.35
CA SER A 178 -25.50 -35.01 -29.74
C SER A 178 -24.25 -34.40 -30.40
N PRO A 179 -23.60 -35.12 -31.33
CA PRO A 179 -22.37 -34.65 -31.98
C PRO A 179 -22.59 -33.34 -32.75
N SER A 180 -23.76 -33.15 -33.36
CA SER A 180 -24.12 -31.90 -34.04
C SER A 180 -24.12 -30.70 -33.07
N LYS A 181 -24.76 -30.83 -31.91
CA LYS A 181 -24.76 -29.75 -30.88
C LYS A 181 -23.38 -29.49 -30.30
N LYS A 182 -22.53 -30.52 -30.20
CA LYS A 182 -21.14 -30.33 -29.77
C LYS A 182 -20.35 -29.51 -30.79
N ALA A 183 -20.48 -29.80 -32.08
CA ALA A 183 -19.84 -29.01 -33.13
C ALA A 183 -20.31 -27.54 -33.11
N GLU A 184 -21.62 -27.29 -32.93
CA GLU A 184 -22.15 -25.94 -32.74
C GLU A 184 -21.49 -25.23 -31.54
N TRP A 185 -21.43 -25.88 -30.37
CA TRP A 185 -20.80 -25.29 -29.19
C TRP A 185 -19.29 -25.09 -29.32
N GLU A 186 -18.58 -25.95 -30.07
CA GLU A 186 -17.16 -25.78 -30.38
C GLU A 186 -16.93 -24.54 -31.25
N THR A 187 -17.73 -24.34 -32.30
CA THR A 187 -17.64 -23.13 -33.14
C THR A 187 -17.99 -21.87 -32.36
N GLU A 188 -19.03 -21.92 -31.50
CA GLU A 188 -19.35 -20.82 -30.60
C GLU A 188 -18.23 -20.54 -29.60
N LEU A 189 -17.55 -21.57 -29.08
CA LEU A 189 -16.44 -21.43 -28.15
C LEU A 189 -15.25 -20.76 -28.84
N ALA A 190 -14.93 -21.15 -30.08
CA ALA A 190 -13.89 -20.51 -30.88
C ALA A 190 -14.21 -19.02 -31.12
N LYS A 191 -15.47 -18.70 -31.46
CA LYS A 191 -15.93 -17.32 -31.66
C LYS A 191 -15.86 -16.48 -30.38
N VAL A 192 -16.24 -17.05 -29.24
CA VAL A 192 -16.12 -16.35 -27.95
C VAL A 192 -14.65 -16.18 -27.55
N GLY A 193 -13.79 -17.15 -27.90
CA GLY A 193 -12.34 -17.06 -27.71
C GLY A 193 -11.72 -15.88 -28.43
N SER A 194 -11.97 -15.74 -29.74
CA SER A 194 -11.46 -14.63 -30.54
C SER A 194 -11.99 -13.27 -30.06
N GLN A 195 -13.26 -13.20 -29.66
CA GLN A 195 -13.84 -11.98 -29.08
C GLN A 195 -13.16 -11.58 -27.76
N ILE A 196 -12.81 -12.53 -26.90
CA ILE A 196 -12.08 -12.23 -25.65
C ILE A 196 -10.70 -11.67 -25.98
N GLU A 197 -9.98 -12.25 -26.94
CA GLU A 197 -8.64 -11.78 -27.33
C GLU A 197 -8.68 -10.37 -27.89
N GLN A 198 -9.66 -10.07 -28.75
CA GLN A 198 -9.88 -8.73 -29.29
C GLN A 198 -10.15 -7.70 -28.18
N MET A 199 -11.10 -7.99 -27.29
CA MET A 199 -11.49 -7.09 -26.19
C MET A 199 -10.36 -6.90 -25.16
N VAL A 200 -9.54 -7.93 -24.94
CA VAL A 200 -8.33 -7.83 -24.13
C VAL A 200 -7.33 -6.88 -24.80
N GLY A 201 -7.12 -7.00 -26.11
CA GLY A 201 -6.26 -6.10 -26.88
C GLY A 201 -6.72 -4.65 -26.79
N GLU A 202 -8.00 -4.39 -27.08
CA GLU A 202 -8.60 -3.04 -27.01
C GLU A 202 -8.46 -2.41 -25.62
N ARG A 203 -8.64 -3.20 -24.55
CA ARG A 203 -8.46 -2.74 -23.16
C ARG A 203 -7.01 -2.38 -22.81
N HIS A 204 -6.02 -2.99 -23.46
CA HIS A 204 -4.60 -2.68 -23.21
C HIS A 204 -4.11 -1.47 -23.99
N VAL A 205 -4.75 -1.15 -25.12
CA VAL A 205 -4.43 0.02 -25.94
C VAL A 205 -4.96 1.31 -25.31
N LEU A 206 -6.16 1.25 -24.71
CA LEU A 206 -6.69 2.33 -23.85
C LEU A 206 -5.90 2.43 -22.55
#